data_AF-A0A0M9GCQ1-F1
#
_entry.id   AF-A0A0M9GCQ1-F1
#
_cell.length_a   1.000
_cell.length_b   1.000
_cell.length_c   1.000
_cell.angle_alpha   90.00
_cell.angle_beta   90.00
_cell.angle_gamma   90.00
#
_symmetry.space_group_name_H-M   'P 1'
#
loop_
_entity.id
_entity.type
_entity.pdbx_description
1 polymer ?
#
loop_
_entity_poly.entity_id
_entity_poly.type
_entity_poly.pdbx_seq_one_letter_code
_entity_poly.pdbx_strand_id
1 'polypeptide(L)'
;MESTLGKVCALQPKYSSTNTPEMQERGHLIRSVLAGELRTRLPALQKAFDSVFDDLAVEGSDGIGRKTEAPWVRVFSRAMSPTAREGFYLVIHFAADGSAVFITVGCGSTIWSGGDLRPVSDDELKARTSWARSVVQQRWKALSPFDDEIVLGARASLPRTFEKATVFAKRIPVSDLPTANLDLLLFKAAERLSEIYLAQLERRDVSPGDQDAGEITVIAKPLRNRAGKQGRGLTAQERRVVELQAMALAMQYLVGQGYELRDTSATESFDILAKRAVEELMVEVKGTTSDLCTSVLMTKNEVDLHRKNKGSTGLIIVSKIRLSRDAGEPVATGGEVEALLCWDIDEWTSEPIAFQVSRKAN
;
A
#
# COMPACT_ATOMS: atom_id res chain seq x y z
N MET A 1 -23.90 -20.52 -0.52
CA MET A 1 -22.46 -20.23 -0.58
C MET A 1 -21.63 -21.43 -0.15
N GLU A 2 -21.83 -21.96 1.06
CA GLU A 2 -21.15 -23.18 1.53
C GLU A 2 -21.21 -24.35 0.51
N SER A 3 -22.41 -24.73 0.04
CA SER A 3 -22.57 -25.78 -0.96
C SER A 3 -21.79 -25.50 -2.26
N THR A 4 -21.81 -24.25 -2.74
CA THR A 4 -21.05 -23.80 -3.91
C THR A 4 -19.54 -23.97 -3.70
N LEU A 5 -19.03 -23.53 -2.54
CA LEU A 5 -17.61 -23.67 -2.17
C LEU A 5 -17.19 -25.15 -2.13
N GLY A 6 -18.00 -26.01 -1.50
CA GLY A 6 -17.74 -27.45 -1.44
C GLY A 6 -17.69 -28.10 -2.82
N LYS A 7 -18.60 -27.73 -3.73
CA LYS A 7 -18.60 -28.22 -5.11
C LYS A 7 -17.35 -27.79 -5.89
N VAL A 8 -16.93 -26.53 -5.75
CA VAL A 8 -15.68 -26.06 -6.37
C VAL A 8 -14.49 -26.86 -5.84
N CYS A 9 -14.40 -27.08 -4.53
CA CYS A 9 -13.35 -27.88 -3.92
C CYS A 9 -13.32 -29.32 -4.46
N ALA A 10 -14.47 -29.96 -4.63
CA ALA A 10 -14.55 -31.31 -5.21
C ALA A 10 -14.09 -31.38 -6.68
N LEU A 11 -14.12 -30.25 -7.40
CA LEU A 11 -13.65 -30.14 -8.79
C LEU A 11 -12.16 -29.76 -8.90
N GLN A 12 -11.53 -29.22 -7.85
CA GLN A 12 -10.13 -28.82 -7.86
C GLN A 12 -9.16 -29.97 -8.22
N PRO A 13 -9.25 -31.18 -7.64
CA PRO A 13 -8.40 -32.31 -8.02
C PRO A 13 -8.54 -32.76 -9.49
N LYS A 14 -9.66 -32.39 -10.13
CA LYS A 14 -9.94 -32.72 -11.54
C LYS A 14 -9.42 -31.65 -12.51
N TYR A 15 -8.52 -30.77 -12.04
CA TYR A 15 -7.97 -29.70 -12.82
C TYR A 15 -7.36 -30.18 -14.16
N SER A 16 -7.74 -29.50 -15.23
CA SER A 16 -7.05 -29.50 -16.51
C SER A 16 -6.89 -28.07 -16.99
N SER A 17 -5.80 -27.78 -17.71
CA SER A 17 -5.62 -26.47 -18.38
C SER A 17 -6.54 -26.28 -19.59
N THR A 18 -7.13 -27.38 -20.09
CA THR A 18 -8.13 -27.40 -21.17
C THR A 18 -9.56 -27.35 -20.60
N ASN A 19 -10.52 -26.97 -21.45
CA ASN A 19 -11.91 -26.73 -21.03
C ASN A 19 -12.77 -28.00 -20.99
N THR A 20 -12.40 -28.98 -20.15
CA THR A 20 -13.17 -30.23 -19.93
C THR A 20 -14.55 -29.94 -19.30
N PRO A 21 -15.51 -30.88 -19.30
CA PRO A 21 -16.80 -30.69 -18.64
C PRO A 21 -16.68 -30.27 -17.17
N GLU A 22 -15.73 -30.83 -16.42
CA GLU A 22 -15.45 -30.47 -15.02
C GLU A 22 -14.94 -29.03 -14.90
N MET A 23 -14.10 -28.59 -15.84
CA MET A 23 -13.58 -27.21 -15.85
C MET A 23 -14.62 -26.20 -16.31
N GLN A 24 -15.56 -26.60 -17.18
CA GLN A 24 -16.72 -25.79 -17.54
C GLN A 24 -17.62 -25.57 -16.33
N GLU A 25 -17.95 -26.63 -15.59
CA GLU A 25 -18.75 -26.55 -14.37
C GLU A 25 -18.05 -25.73 -13.29
N ARG A 26 -16.76 -25.99 -13.01
CA ARG A 26 -15.98 -25.20 -12.05
C ARG A 26 -15.97 -23.72 -12.45
N GLY A 27 -15.80 -23.43 -13.74
CA GLY A 27 -15.84 -22.08 -14.27
C GLY A 27 -17.20 -21.39 -14.11
N HIS A 28 -18.31 -22.11 -14.31
CA HIS A 28 -19.66 -21.61 -14.08
C HIS A 28 -19.89 -21.30 -12.59
N LEU A 29 -19.50 -22.22 -11.71
CA LEU A 29 -19.59 -22.03 -10.26
C LEU A 29 -18.81 -20.79 -9.81
N ILE A 30 -17.60 -20.57 -10.33
CA ILE A 30 -16.75 -19.43 -9.97
C ILE A 30 -17.29 -18.11 -10.53
N ARG A 31 -17.49 -18.02 -11.85
CA ARG A 31 -17.78 -16.74 -12.52
C ARG A 31 -19.22 -16.29 -12.36
N SER A 32 -20.15 -17.24 -12.16
CA SER A 32 -21.59 -16.95 -12.12
C SER A 32 -22.18 -17.20 -10.73
N VAL A 33 -22.08 -18.43 -10.21
CA VAL A 33 -22.81 -18.80 -8.99
C VAL A 33 -22.22 -18.13 -7.75
N LEU A 34 -20.95 -18.41 -7.43
CA LEU A 34 -20.28 -17.85 -6.26
C LEU A 34 -20.15 -16.32 -6.33
N ALA A 35 -19.82 -15.80 -7.51
CA ALA A 35 -19.81 -14.36 -7.73
C ALA A 35 -21.21 -13.74 -7.51
N GLY A 36 -22.29 -14.41 -7.94
CA GLY A 36 -23.67 -14.00 -7.67
C GLY A 36 -24.00 -14.02 -6.18
N GLU A 37 -23.61 -15.07 -5.47
CA GLU A 37 -23.82 -15.20 -4.01
C GLU A 37 -23.06 -14.15 -3.19
N LEU A 38 -21.89 -13.69 -3.66
CA LEU A 38 -21.18 -12.57 -3.06
C LEU A 38 -21.84 -11.23 -3.42
N ARG A 39 -22.37 -11.07 -4.63
CA ARG A 39 -23.12 -9.85 -5.01
C ARG A 39 -24.34 -9.64 -4.13
N THR A 40 -25.08 -10.69 -3.79
CA THR A 40 -26.23 -10.57 -2.88
C THR A 40 -25.84 -10.18 -1.45
N ARG A 41 -24.57 -10.38 -1.06
CA ARG A 41 -24.00 -9.99 0.23
C ARG A 41 -23.41 -8.58 0.24
N LEU A 42 -23.21 -7.95 -0.92
CA LEU A 42 -22.63 -6.60 -0.99
C LEU A 42 -23.32 -5.58 -0.06
N PRO A 43 -24.66 -5.52 0.06
CA PRO A 43 -25.30 -4.57 0.98
C PRO A 43 -24.92 -4.77 2.45
N ALA A 44 -24.63 -6.01 2.88
CA ALA A 44 -24.15 -6.29 4.22
C ALA A 44 -22.66 -5.95 4.36
N LEU A 45 -21.85 -6.32 3.37
CA LEU A 45 -20.41 -6.01 3.36
C LEU A 45 -20.15 -4.51 3.26
N GLN A 46 -20.99 -3.75 2.58
CA GLN A 46 -20.90 -2.30 2.47
C GLN A 46 -20.90 -1.61 3.85
N LYS A 47 -21.57 -2.20 4.85
CA LYS A 47 -21.59 -1.68 6.22
C LYS A 47 -20.26 -1.86 6.96
N ALA A 48 -19.37 -2.71 6.46
CA ALA A 48 -18.02 -2.86 6.96
C ALA A 48 -17.05 -1.84 6.35
N PHE A 49 -17.45 -1.18 5.25
CA PHE A 49 -16.66 -0.14 4.60
C PHE A 49 -17.04 1.24 5.12
N ASP A 50 -16.06 2.15 5.08
CA ASP A 50 -16.34 3.57 5.21
C ASP A 50 -17.29 4.03 4.08
N SER A 51 -18.17 4.97 4.42
CA SER A 51 -19.17 5.53 3.49
C SER A 51 -18.59 6.13 2.21
N VAL A 52 -17.31 6.50 2.20
CA VAL A 52 -16.62 6.99 1.00
C VAL A 52 -16.47 5.93 -0.10
N PHE A 53 -16.57 4.64 0.24
CA PHE A 53 -16.44 3.53 -0.71
C PHE A 53 -17.80 2.95 -1.10
N ASP A 54 -18.60 3.65 -1.89
CA ASP A 54 -19.96 3.25 -2.28
C ASP A 54 -20.04 2.42 -3.58
N ASP A 55 -18.89 1.99 -4.11
CA ASP A 55 -18.75 1.42 -5.45
C ASP A 55 -18.28 -0.05 -5.47
N LEU A 56 -18.59 -0.81 -4.42
CA LEU A 56 -18.17 -2.20 -4.29
C LEU A 56 -18.71 -3.09 -5.43
N ALA A 57 -17.85 -3.99 -5.90
CA ALA A 57 -18.11 -4.91 -6.99
C ALA A 57 -17.54 -6.31 -6.73
N VAL A 58 -18.02 -7.28 -7.51
CA VAL A 58 -17.58 -8.69 -7.44
C VAL A 58 -17.23 -9.21 -8.82
N GLU A 59 -16.11 -9.90 -8.90
CA GLU A 59 -15.60 -10.55 -10.10
C GLU A 59 -15.06 -11.94 -9.76
N GLY A 60 -15.36 -12.94 -10.61
CA GLY A 60 -14.82 -14.29 -10.50
C GLY A 60 -14.03 -14.67 -11.75
N SER A 61 -12.96 -15.43 -11.59
CA SER A 61 -12.12 -15.90 -12.68
C SER A 61 -11.61 -17.32 -12.44
N ASP A 62 -11.64 -18.13 -13.49
CA ASP A 62 -11.06 -19.48 -13.57
C ASP A 62 -9.99 -19.56 -14.69
N GLY A 63 -9.45 -18.41 -15.12
CA GLY A 63 -8.47 -18.28 -16.19
C GLY A 63 -9.05 -17.78 -17.51
N ILE A 64 -8.26 -16.97 -18.23
CA ILE A 64 -8.61 -16.45 -19.56
C ILE A 64 -7.94 -17.35 -20.61
N GLY A 65 -8.75 -17.93 -21.51
CA GLY A 65 -8.28 -18.94 -22.47
C GLY A 65 -8.04 -20.29 -21.79
N ARG A 66 -6.83 -20.51 -21.28
CA ARG A 66 -6.50 -21.71 -20.50
C ARG A 66 -7.03 -21.59 -19.07
N LYS A 67 -7.37 -22.74 -18.48
CA LYS A 67 -7.88 -22.82 -17.12
C LYS A 67 -6.76 -22.75 -16.09
N THR A 68 -7.02 -22.06 -14.99
CA THR A 68 -6.07 -21.89 -13.89
C THR A 68 -6.23 -22.96 -12.81
N GLU A 69 -5.13 -23.31 -12.15
CA GLU A 69 -5.12 -24.21 -10.99
C GLU A 69 -5.74 -23.54 -9.75
N ALA A 70 -5.64 -22.21 -9.65
CA ALA A 70 -6.14 -21.42 -8.54
C ALA A 70 -7.24 -20.44 -9.02
N PRO A 71 -8.49 -20.88 -9.19
CA PRO A 71 -9.59 -19.99 -9.50
C PRO A 71 -9.88 -19.11 -8.28
N TRP A 72 -10.54 -17.99 -8.50
CA TRP A 72 -10.81 -17.03 -7.43
C TRP A 72 -12.08 -16.23 -7.67
N VAL A 73 -12.62 -15.68 -6.59
CA VAL A 73 -13.67 -14.65 -6.64
C VAL A 73 -13.28 -13.53 -5.69
N ARG A 74 -13.30 -12.28 -6.18
CA ARG A 74 -12.86 -11.10 -5.44
C ARG A 74 -13.99 -10.11 -5.18
N VAL A 75 -13.92 -9.40 -4.06
CA VAL A 75 -14.72 -8.22 -3.71
C VAL A 75 -13.79 -7.01 -3.62
N PHE A 76 -14.17 -5.91 -4.27
CA PHE A 76 -13.29 -4.74 -4.44
C PHE A 76 -14.08 -3.45 -4.66
N SER A 77 -13.48 -2.29 -4.38
CA SER A 77 -13.97 -0.99 -4.85
C SER A 77 -13.48 -0.75 -6.28
N ARG A 78 -14.35 -0.28 -7.19
CA ARG A 78 -13.96 -0.02 -8.60
C ARG A 78 -12.92 1.09 -8.70
N ALA A 79 -13.02 2.11 -7.85
CA ALA A 79 -12.06 3.21 -7.77
C ALA A 79 -10.72 2.76 -7.18
N MET A 80 -10.75 1.93 -6.14
CA MET A 80 -9.53 1.51 -5.43
C MET A 80 -8.83 0.30 -6.06
N SER A 81 -9.54 -0.52 -6.82
CA SER A 81 -9.02 -1.75 -7.42
C SER A 81 -9.69 -2.05 -8.77
N PRO A 82 -9.51 -1.20 -9.79
CA PRO A 82 -10.26 -1.25 -11.05
C PRO A 82 -10.09 -2.58 -11.82
N THR A 83 -8.95 -3.26 -11.64
CA THR A 83 -8.65 -4.55 -12.29
C THR A 83 -8.11 -5.56 -11.28
N ALA A 84 -8.08 -6.84 -11.62
CA ALA A 84 -7.49 -7.90 -10.77
C ALA A 84 -5.96 -7.78 -10.59
N ARG A 85 -5.36 -6.76 -11.21
CA ARG A 85 -3.92 -6.51 -11.24
C ARG A 85 -3.55 -5.25 -10.48
N GLU A 86 -4.53 -4.46 -10.06
CA GLU A 86 -4.33 -3.13 -9.48
C GLU A 86 -5.15 -3.00 -8.20
N GLY A 87 -4.50 -2.47 -7.16
CA GLY A 87 -5.12 -2.24 -5.86
C GLY A 87 -5.13 -3.48 -4.95
N PHE A 88 -5.74 -3.28 -3.78
CA PHE A 88 -6.03 -4.33 -2.80
C PHE A 88 -7.46 -4.82 -2.97
N TYR A 89 -7.73 -6.07 -2.60
CA TYR A 89 -9.05 -6.66 -2.70
C TYR A 89 -9.19 -7.86 -1.76
N LEU A 90 -10.44 -8.20 -1.42
CA LEU A 90 -10.79 -9.41 -0.69
C LEU A 90 -10.93 -10.53 -1.71
N VAL A 91 -10.37 -11.71 -1.46
CA VAL A 91 -10.48 -12.87 -2.36
C VAL A 91 -10.89 -14.13 -1.63
N ILE A 92 -11.72 -14.93 -2.29
CA ILE A 92 -11.90 -16.34 -1.98
C ILE A 92 -11.02 -17.16 -2.94
N HIS A 93 -10.00 -17.83 -2.40
CA HIS A 93 -9.14 -18.76 -3.11
C HIS A 93 -9.43 -20.21 -2.71
N PHE A 94 -8.96 -21.16 -3.53
CA PHE A 94 -9.14 -22.59 -3.33
C PHE A 94 -7.80 -23.30 -3.39
N ALA A 95 -7.56 -24.23 -2.47
CA ALA A 95 -6.42 -25.14 -2.57
C ALA A 95 -6.51 -25.96 -3.86
N ALA A 96 -5.39 -26.18 -4.54
CA ALA A 96 -5.31 -26.92 -5.80
C ALA A 96 -5.75 -28.39 -5.65
N ASP A 97 -5.58 -28.95 -4.46
CA ASP A 97 -6.05 -30.30 -4.09
C ASP A 97 -7.50 -30.31 -3.57
N GLY A 98 -8.16 -29.16 -3.50
CA GLY A 98 -9.52 -29.04 -2.98
C GLY A 98 -9.65 -29.24 -1.47
N SER A 99 -8.56 -29.23 -0.69
CA SER A 99 -8.62 -29.49 0.75
C SER A 99 -9.17 -28.33 1.59
N ALA A 100 -9.13 -27.09 1.06
CA ALA A 100 -9.55 -25.90 1.77
C ALA A 100 -9.94 -24.73 0.86
N VAL A 101 -10.69 -23.82 1.47
CA VAL A 101 -10.97 -22.46 0.97
C VAL A 101 -10.16 -21.47 1.80
N PHE A 102 -9.68 -20.41 1.16
CA PHE A 102 -9.01 -19.30 1.83
C PHE A 102 -9.81 -18.01 1.63
N ILE A 103 -10.13 -17.31 2.71
CA ILE A 103 -10.58 -15.92 2.65
C ILE A 103 -9.37 -15.05 2.90
N THR A 104 -8.99 -14.25 1.91
CA THR A 104 -7.79 -13.41 1.97
C THR A 104 -8.11 -11.96 1.70
N VAL A 105 -7.20 -11.08 2.14
CA VAL A 105 -7.01 -9.78 1.50
C VAL A 105 -5.62 -9.79 0.87
N GLY A 106 -5.54 -9.40 -0.39
CA GLY A 106 -4.31 -9.40 -1.17
C GLY A 106 -4.26 -8.21 -2.12
N CYS A 107 -3.19 -8.11 -2.89
CA CYS A 107 -3.03 -7.12 -3.94
C CYS A 107 -2.72 -7.77 -5.30
N GLY A 108 -2.80 -6.96 -6.36
CA GLY A 108 -2.42 -7.37 -7.70
C GLY A 108 -0.97 -7.89 -7.77
N SER A 109 -0.79 -9.11 -8.28
CA SER A 109 0.52 -9.78 -8.36
C SER A 109 1.20 -9.69 -9.72
N THR A 110 0.55 -9.04 -10.70
CA THR A 110 1.06 -8.93 -12.08
C THR A 110 0.84 -7.54 -12.64
N ILE A 111 1.74 -7.13 -13.54
CA ILE A 111 1.66 -5.87 -14.29
C ILE A 111 1.72 -6.15 -15.79
N TRP A 112 1.14 -5.26 -16.58
CA TRP A 112 1.29 -5.28 -18.03
C TRP A 112 2.54 -4.49 -18.41
N SER A 113 3.53 -5.15 -19.02
CA SER A 113 4.79 -4.50 -19.40
C SER A 113 5.24 -5.00 -20.77
N GLY A 114 5.32 -4.09 -21.75
CA GLY A 114 5.86 -4.39 -23.08
C GLY A 114 5.01 -5.34 -23.93
N GLY A 115 3.69 -5.43 -23.68
CA GLY A 115 2.78 -6.32 -24.41
C GLY A 115 2.57 -7.69 -23.77
N ASP A 116 3.28 -7.99 -22.68
CA ASP A 116 3.16 -9.22 -21.92
C ASP A 116 2.76 -8.98 -20.46
N LEU A 117 2.14 -10.00 -19.86
CA LEU A 117 1.87 -10.05 -18.43
C LEU A 117 3.12 -10.51 -17.68
N ARG A 118 3.63 -9.69 -16.77
CA ARG A 118 4.79 -10.01 -15.92
C ARG A 118 4.42 -10.01 -14.44
N PRO A 119 4.98 -10.92 -13.64
CA PRO A 119 4.89 -10.82 -12.18
C PRO A 119 5.47 -9.51 -11.67
N VAL A 120 4.85 -8.94 -10.64
CA VAL A 120 5.47 -7.91 -9.81
C VAL A 120 6.67 -8.54 -9.09
N SER A 121 7.72 -7.76 -8.82
CA SER A 121 8.90 -8.27 -8.11
C SER A 121 8.54 -8.71 -6.69
N ASP A 122 9.28 -9.69 -6.16
CA ASP A 122 9.04 -10.20 -4.81
C ASP A 122 9.20 -9.10 -3.75
N ASP A 123 10.18 -8.20 -3.93
CA ASP A 123 10.42 -7.07 -3.01
C ASP A 123 9.26 -6.06 -3.02
N GLU A 124 8.70 -5.76 -4.19
CA GLU A 124 7.56 -4.85 -4.30
C GLU A 124 6.29 -5.46 -3.70
N LEU A 125 6.04 -6.76 -3.92
CA LEU A 125 4.93 -7.47 -3.26
C LEU A 125 5.12 -7.51 -1.75
N LYS A 126 6.33 -7.78 -1.27
CA LYS A 126 6.65 -7.78 0.16
C LYS A 126 6.44 -6.40 0.77
N ALA A 127 6.86 -5.33 0.10
CA ALA A 127 6.64 -3.96 0.57
C ALA A 127 5.16 -3.63 0.68
N ARG A 128 4.37 -3.89 -0.38
CA ARG A 128 2.91 -3.65 -0.42
C ARG A 128 2.17 -4.43 0.67
N THR A 129 2.46 -5.73 0.78
CA THR A 129 1.80 -6.60 1.76
C THR A 129 2.20 -6.27 3.19
N SER A 130 3.48 -5.96 3.44
CA SER A 130 3.94 -5.55 4.78
C SER A 130 3.33 -4.23 5.22
N TRP A 131 3.24 -3.25 4.30
CA TRP A 131 2.54 -1.99 4.55
C TRP A 131 1.07 -2.22 4.92
N ALA A 132 0.32 -2.97 4.10
CA ALA A 132 -1.09 -3.25 4.36
C ALA A 132 -1.31 -4.04 5.68
N ARG A 133 -0.40 -4.98 6.02
CA ARG A 133 -0.41 -5.66 7.32
C ARG A 133 -0.23 -4.66 8.46
N SER A 134 0.71 -3.73 8.32
CA SER A 134 0.99 -2.72 9.35
C SER A 134 -0.22 -1.81 9.60
N VAL A 135 -0.97 -1.43 8.56
CA VAL A 135 -2.20 -0.65 8.66
C VAL A 135 -3.24 -1.38 9.52
N VAL A 136 -3.47 -2.67 9.24
CA VAL A 136 -4.41 -3.49 10.02
C VAL A 136 -3.92 -3.69 11.46
N GLN A 137 -2.64 -3.98 11.67
CA GLN A 137 -2.08 -4.15 13.01
C GLN A 137 -2.15 -2.87 13.84
N GLN A 138 -1.98 -1.69 13.24
CA GLN A 138 -2.11 -0.42 13.96
C GLN A 138 -3.51 -0.25 14.56
N ARG A 139 -4.56 -0.58 13.79
CA ARG A 139 -5.96 -0.44 14.20
C ARG A 139 -6.45 -1.57 15.11
N TRP A 140 -6.17 -2.82 14.78
CA TRP A 140 -6.70 -3.99 15.51
C TRP A 140 -5.71 -4.64 16.49
N LYS A 141 -4.44 -4.25 16.49
CA LYS A 141 -3.35 -4.85 17.28
C LYS A 141 -3.12 -6.34 17.03
N ALA A 142 -3.84 -6.94 16.09
CA ALA A 142 -3.74 -8.34 15.70
C ALA A 142 -4.20 -8.52 14.25
N LEU A 143 -3.75 -9.59 13.60
CA LEU A 143 -4.27 -10.05 12.30
C LEU A 143 -5.42 -11.05 12.45
N SER A 144 -5.64 -11.58 13.66
CA SER A 144 -6.69 -12.56 13.94
C SER A 144 -8.08 -12.07 13.46
N PRO A 145 -8.90 -12.94 12.85
CA PRO A 145 -8.70 -14.38 12.67
C PRO A 145 -7.88 -14.76 11.41
N PHE A 146 -7.20 -13.83 10.76
CA PHE A 146 -6.50 -14.03 9.48
C PHE A 146 -4.99 -14.28 9.62
N ASP A 147 -4.62 -15.05 10.62
CA ASP A 147 -3.24 -15.40 10.97
C ASP A 147 -2.70 -16.64 10.23
N ASP A 148 -3.51 -17.25 9.35
CA ASP A 148 -3.10 -18.43 8.58
C ASP A 148 -2.18 -18.04 7.40
N GLU A 149 -1.29 -18.96 7.02
CA GLU A 149 -0.54 -18.86 5.76
C GLU A 149 -1.40 -19.37 4.60
N ILE A 150 -1.34 -18.67 3.45
CA ILE A 150 -1.98 -19.12 2.23
C ILE A 150 -1.06 -20.11 1.50
N VAL A 151 -1.51 -21.36 1.39
CA VAL A 151 -0.82 -22.40 0.63
C VAL A 151 -1.83 -22.99 -0.36
N LEU A 152 -1.77 -22.51 -1.60
CA LEU A 152 -2.64 -22.96 -2.69
C LEU A 152 -2.19 -24.29 -3.26
N GLY A 153 -0.91 -24.64 -3.16
CA GLY A 153 -0.38 -25.90 -3.71
C GLY A 153 -0.37 -25.95 -5.24
N ALA A 154 -0.41 -24.78 -5.91
CA ALA A 154 -0.36 -24.70 -7.35
C ALA A 154 1.05 -24.98 -7.90
N ARG A 155 1.11 -25.65 -9.05
CA ARG A 155 2.35 -25.97 -9.79
C ARG A 155 2.75 -24.84 -10.71
N ALA A 156 1.78 -24.17 -11.33
CA ALA A 156 2.04 -23.06 -12.23
C ALA A 156 2.61 -21.83 -11.49
N SER A 157 3.54 -21.11 -12.14
CA SER A 157 4.23 -19.96 -11.55
C SER A 157 3.29 -18.82 -11.17
N LEU A 158 2.32 -18.49 -12.03
CA LEU A 158 1.41 -17.37 -11.80
C LEU A 158 0.54 -17.56 -10.53
N PRO A 159 -0.18 -18.68 -10.33
CA PRO A 159 -0.87 -18.94 -9.06
C PRO A 159 -0.02 -18.81 -7.80
N ARG A 160 1.26 -19.20 -7.83
CA ARG A 160 2.18 -19.03 -6.69
C ARG A 160 2.43 -17.57 -6.35
N THR A 161 2.27 -16.65 -7.30
CA THR A 161 2.39 -15.22 -7.02
C THR A 161 1.24 -14.71 -6.13
N PHE A 162 0.08 -15.38 -6.12
CA PHE A 162 -1.04 -15.01 -5.26
C PHE A 162 -0.72 -15.21 -3.78
N GLU A 163 0.06 -16.24 -3.46
CA GLU A 163 0.52 -16.52 -2.09
C GLU A 163 1.40 -15.36 -1.59
N LYS A 164 2.34 -14.91 -2.43
CA LYS A 164 3.23 -13.78 -2.12
C LYS A 164 2.50 -12.43 -2.05
N ALA A 165 1.43 -12.26 -2.82
CA ALA A 165 0.64 -11.03 -2.86
C ALA A 165 -0.47 -11.00 -1.78
N THR A 166 -0.48 -11.96 -0.85
CA THR A 166 -1.48 -12.02 0.21
C THR A 166 -1.03 -11.25 1.46
N VAL A 167 -1.86 -10.30 1.87
CA VAL A 167 -1.67 -9.53 3.10
C VAL A 167 -2.00 -10.40 4.31
N PHE A 168 -3.15 -11.06 4.34
CA PHE A 168 -3.52 -11.98 5.41
C PHE A 168 -4.56 -12.98 4.91
N ALA A 169 -4.65 -14.15 5.56
CA ALA A 169 -5.51 -15.24 5.14
C ALA A 169 -6.19 -15.93 6.31
N LYS A 170 -7.42 -16.38 6.10
CA LYS A 170 -8.09 -17.39 6.91
C LYS A 170 -8.24 -18.65 6.09
N ARG A 171 -7.64 -19.75 6.54
CA ARG A 171 -7.86 -21.09 5.96
C ARG A 171 -9.11 -21.71 6.58
N ILE A 172 -9.96 -22.27 5.73
CA ILE A 172 -11.15 -23.02 6.13
C ILE A 172 -11.06 -24.40 5.47
N PRO A 173 -10.76 -25.46 6.24
CA PRO A 173 -10.84 -26.83 5.74
C PRO A 173 -12.22 -27.11 5.14
N VAL A 174 -12.28 -27.92 4.07
CA VAL A 174 -13.57 -28.25 3.45
C VAL A 174 -14.52 -28.97 4.40
N SER A 175 -13.98 -29.76 5.34
CA SER A 175 -14.74 -30.40 6.42
C SER A 175 -15.47 -29.41 7.33
N ASP A 176 -14.94 -28.19 7.44
CA ASP A 176 -15.39 -27.21 8.41
C ASP A 176 -16.38 -26.20 7.79
N LEU A 177 -16.50 -26.18 6.46
CA LEU A 177 -17.42 -25.29 5.73
C LEU A 177 -18.86 -25.28 6.30
N PRO A 178 -19.47 -26.42 6.69
CA PRO A 178 -20.82 -26.43 7.28
C PRO A 178 -20.99 -25.67 8.59
N THR A 179 -19.89 -25.49 9.32
CA THR A 179 -19.89 -24.83 10.62
C THR A 179 -19.22 -23.45 10.59
N ALA A 180 -18.49 -23.14 9.52
CA ALA A 180 -17.77 -21.89 9.38
C ALA A 180 -18.75 -20.72 9.22
N ASN A 181 -18.60 -19.69 10.05
CA ASN A 181 -19.35 -18.44 9.91
C ASN A 181 -18.74 -17.58 8.80
N LEU A 182 -19.02 -17.95 7.54
CA LEU A 182 -18.46 -17.30 6.36
C LEU A 182 -18.84 -15.83 6.27
N ASP A 183 -20.08 -15.47 6.62
CA ASP A 183 -20.54 -14.07 6.54
C ASP A 183 -19.78 -13.18 7.52
N LEU A 184 -19.52 -13.65 8.75
CA LEU A 184 -18.68 -12.93 9.72
C LEU A 184 -17.23 -12.79 9.24
N LEU A 185 -16.65 -13.84 8.65
CA LEU A 185 -15.28 -13.79 8.13
C LEU A 185 -15.17 -12.81 6.95
N LEU A 186 -16.12 -12.82 6.02
CA LEU A 186 -16.17 -11.87 4.92
C LEU A 186 -16.35 -10.43 5.42
N PHE A 187 -17.23 -10.21 6.40
CA PHE A 187 -17.44 -8.90 7.00
C PHE A 187 -16.15 -8.38 7.66
N LYS A 188 -15.47 -9.21 8.47
CA LYS A 188 -14.20 -8.83 9.09
C LYS A 188 -13.13 -8.52 8.05
N ALA A 189 -13.00 -9.34 7.00
CA ALA A 189 -12.05 -9.08 5.91
C ALA A 189 -12.36 -7.76 5.20
N ALA A 190 -13.65 -7.44 4.99
CA ALA A 190 -14.10 -6.17 4.44
C ALA A 190 -13.72 -4.96 5.32
N GLU A 191 -13.88 -5.03 6.65
CA GLU A 191 -13.44 -3.95 7.56
C GLU A 191 -11.94 -3.63 7.38
N ARG A 192 -11.13 -4.69 7.24
CA ARG A 192 -9.68 -4.56 7.14
C ARG A 192 -9.25 -4.04 5.78
N LEU A 193 -9.95 -4.46 4.72
CA LEU A 193 -9.77 -3.89 3.38
C LEU A 193 -10.18 -2.41 3.33
N SER A 194 -11.28 -2.03 4.00
CA SER A 194 -11.69 -0.63 4.10
C SER A 194 -10.62 0.23 4.76
N GLU A 195 -10.01 -0.25 5.85
CA GLU A 195 -8.93 0.48 6.53
C GLU A 195 -7.70 0.65 5.62
N ILE A 196 -7.34 -0.39 4.86
CA ILE A 196 -6.27 -0.30 3.86
C ILE A 196 -6.60 0.78 2.82
N TYR A 197 -7.83 0.79 2.29
CA TYR A 197 -8.23 1.80 1.32
C TYR A 197 -8.25 3.22 1.90
N LEU A 198 -8.70 3.42 3.14
CA LEU A 198 -8.61 4.72 3.82
C LEU A 198 -7.16 5.20 3.89
N ALA A 199 -6.24 4.31 4.29
CA ALA A 199 -4.82 4.64 4.32
C ALA A 199 -4.23 4.97 2.92
N GLN A 200 -4.71 4.32 1.85
CA GLN A 200 -4.34 4.66 0.47
C GLN A 200 -4.91 6.02 0.02
N LEU A 201 -6.12 6.38 0.45
CA LEU A 201 -6.68 7.72 0.16
C LEU A 201 -5.83 8.84 0.79
N GLU A 202 -5.18 8.54 1.91
CA GLU A 202 -4.21 9.41 2.60
C GLU A 202 -2.78 9.29 2.04
N ARG A 203 -2.56 8.50 0.98
CA ARG A 203 -1.26 8.21 0.36
C ARG A 203 -0.21 7.68 1.32
N ARG A 204 -0.64 6.92 2.34
CA ARG A 204 0.28 6.35 3.34
C ARG A 204 1.19 5.25 2.77
N ASP A 205 0.90 4.74 1.58
CA ASP A 205 1.64 3.73 0.82
C ASP A 205 2.63 4.31 -0.18
N VAL A 206 2.81 5.64 -0.24
CA VAL A 206 3.70 6.30 -1.21
C VAL A 206 4.80 7.02 -0.46
N SER A 207 6.06 6.81 -0.84
CA SER A 207 7.20 7.50 -0.22
C SER A 207 7.11 9.03 -0.40
N PRO A 208 7.69 9.83 0.50
CA PRO A 208 7.63 11.30 0.42
C PRO A 208 8.15 11.84 -0.91
N GLY A 209 9.32 11.37 -1.35
CA GLY A 209 9.92 11.81 -2.61
C GLY A 209 9.02 11.50 -3.82
N ASP A 210 8.34 10.36 -3.84
CA ASP A 210 7.41 10.02 -4.92
C ASP A 210 6.12 10.86 -4.89
N GLN A 211 5.64 11.21 -3.70
CA GLN A 211 4.50 12.12 -3.55
C GLN A 211 4.85 13.49 -4.14
N ASP A 212 5.99 14.06 -3.74
CA ASP A 212 6.45 15.39 -4.17
C ASP A 212 6.74 15.42 -5.68
N ALA A 213 7.45 14.42 -6.20
CA ALA A 213 7.68 14.27 -7.64
C ALA A 213 6.37 14.17 -8.44
N GLY A 214 5.39 13.48 -7.84
CA GLY A 214 4.02 13.40 -8.33
C GLY A 214 3.35 14.76 -8.48
N GLU A 215 3.50 15.64 -7.49
CA GLU A 215 2.96 17.00 -7.47
C GLU A 215 3.66 17.94 -8.46
N ILE A 216 5.00 17.93 -8.47
CA ILE A 216 5.80 18.71 -9.43
C ILE A 216 5.37 18.39 -10.87
N THR A 217 5.17 17.10 -11.17
CA THR A 217 4.72 16.68 -12.49
C THR A 217 3.33 17.22 -12.83
N VAL A 218 2.41 17.31 -11.87
CA VAL A 218 1.06 17.87 -12.07
C VAL A 218 1.14 19.37 -12.36
N ILE A 219 1.97 20.10 -11.62
CA ILE A 219 2.22 21.53 -11.86
C ILE A 219 2.81 21.75 -13.25
N ALA A 220 3.79 20.93 -13.65
CA ALA A 220 4.45 21.04 -14.95
C ALA A 220 3.59 20.57 -16.14
N LYS A 221 2.64 19.65 -15.91
CA LYS A 221 1.79 19.04 -16.97
C LYS A 221 0.31 18.96 -16.52
N PRO A 222 -0.38 20.09 -16.33
CA PRO A 222 -1.72 20.12 -15.73
C PRO A 222 -2.80 19.45 -16.59
N LEU A 223 -2.63 19.42 -17.91
CA LEU A 223 -3.59 18.80 -18.84
C LEU A 223 -3.43 17.29 -18.99
N ARG A 224 -2.41 16.68 -18.38
CA ARG A 224 -2.19 15.24 -18.49
C ARG A 224 -3.13 14.51 -17.54
N ASN A 225 -4.27 14.03 -18.07
CA ASN A 225 -5.22 13.21 -17.33
C ASN A 225 -4.53 12.00 -16.70
N ARG A 226 -4.34 12.02 -15.38
CA ARG A 226 -4.00 10.84 -14.60
C ARG A 226 -5.31 10.17 -14.19
N ALA A 227 -5.92 9.44 -15.11
CA ALA A 227 -6.89 8.42 -14.72
C ALA A 227 -6.14 7.43 -13.81
N GLY A 228 -6.45 7.42 -12.51
CA GLY A 228 -6.08 6.33 -11.61
C GLY A 228 -4.97 6.52 -10.58
N LYS A 229 -4.41 7.72 -10.35
CA LYS A 229 -3.52 7.90 -9.17
C LYS A 229 -4.33 8.27 -7.93
N GLN A 230 -4.55 7.25 -7.10
CA GLN A 230 -5.31 7.25 -5.85
C GLN A 230 -4.76 8.25 -4.81
N GLY A 231 -5.66 8.77 -3.99
CA GLY A 231 -5.39 9.65 -2.86
C GLY A 231 -5.25 11.14 -3.19
N ARG A 232 -5.71 11.99 -2.26
CA ARG A 232 -5.58 13.45 -2.34
C ARG A 232 -4.21 13.82 -1.77
N GLY A 233 -3.39 14.52 -2.56
CA GLY A 233 -2.13 15.09 -2.05
C GLY A 233 -2.39 16.12 -0.96
N LEU A 234 -1.37 16.42 -0.15
CA LEU A 234 -1.50 17.39 0.93
C LEU A 234 -1.66 18.81 0.37
N THR A 235 -2.68 19.52 0.85
CA THR A 235 -2.82 20.96 0.64
C THR A 235 -1.65 21.71 1.30
N ALA A 236 -1.45 22.97 0.92
CA ALA A 236 -0.38 23.79 1.50
C ALA A 236 -0.50 23.94 3.03
N GLN A 237 -1.72 24.07 3.55
CA GLN A 237 -1.96 24.16 5.00
C GLN A 237 -1.64 22.84 5.71
N GLU A 238 -2.01 21.70 5.11
CA GLU A 238 -1.72 20.38 5.65
C GLU A 238 -0.22 20.07 5.64
N ARG A 239 0.49 20.44 4.57
CA ARG A 239 1.97 20.32 4.52
C ARG A 239 2.62 21.10 5.63
N ARG A 240 2.20 22.35 5.82
CA ARG A 240 2.75 23.23 6.86
C ARG A 240 2.64 22.60 8.25
N VAL A 241 1.49 22.02 8.60
CA VAL A 241 1.34 21.41 9.94
C VAL A 241 2.15 20.11 10.07
N VAL A 242 2.33 19.35 8.99
CA VAL A 242 3.22 18.17 8.96
C VAL A 242 4.68 18.59 9.14
N GLU A 243 5.14 19.62 8.45
CA GLU A 243 6.50 20.18 8.59
C GLU A 243 6.76 20.68 10.01
N LEU A 244 5.82 21.44 10.59
CA LEU A 244 5.93 21.92 11.97
C LEU A 244 6.02 20.78 12.99
N GLN A 245 5.22 19.73 12.82
CA GLN A 245 5.26 18.56 13.69
C GLN A 245 6.59 17.79 13.54
N ALA A 246 7.10 17.67 12.32
CA ALA A 246 8.39 17.04 12.06
C ALA A 246 9.54 17.83 12.71
N MET A 247 9.56 19.15 12.56
CA MET A 247 10.52 20.04 13.20
C MET A 247 10.49 19.91 14.72
N ALA A 248 9.31 19.91 15.33
CA ALA A 248 9.16 19.76 16.77
C ALA A 248 9.77 18.44 17.28
N LEU A 249 9.50 17.32 16.60
CA LEU A 249 10.03 16.01 16.96
C LEU A 249 11.54 15.89 16.70
N ALA A 250 12.05 16.47 15.61
CA ALA A 250 13.48 16.50 15.29
C ALA A 250 14.26 17.30 16.34
N MET A 251 13.75 18.47 16.73
CA MET A 251 14.34 19.28 17.80
C MET A 251 14.32 18.53 19.13
N GLN A 252 13.19 17.91 19.49
CA GLN A 252 13.09 17.11 20.71
C GLN A 252 14.11 15.97 20.73
N TYR A 253 14.27 15.27 19.60
CA TYR A 253 15.27 14.21 19.46
C TYR A 253 16.69 14.73 19.67
N LEU A 254 17.08 15.79 18.96
CA LEU A 254 18.45 16.35 19.03
C LEU A 254 18.77 16.93 20.41
N VAL A 255 17.83 17.61 21.07
CA VAL A 255 17.99 18.05 22.48
C VAL A 255 18.20 16.83 23.39
N GLY A 256 17.44 15.75 23.19
CA GLY A 256 17.62 14.49 23.91
C GLY A 256 19.01 13.85 23.70
N GLN A 257 19.65 14.11 22.56
CA GLN A 257 21.03 13.70 22.27
C GLN A 257 22.10 14.69 22.81
N GLY A 258 21.68 15.74 23.51
CA GLY A 258 22.55 16.72 24.14
C GLY A 258 23.08 17.83 23.22
N TYR A 259 22.40 18.09 22.09
CA TYR A 259 22.74 19.23 21.23
C TYR A 259 22.03 20.51 21.69
N GLU A 260 22.75 21.62 21.60
CA GLU A 260 22.18 22.97 21.58
C GLU A 260 21.71 23.29 20.16
N LEU A 261 20.48 23.79 20.02
CA LEU A 261 19.85 23.96 18.71
C LEU A 261 19.63 25.42 18.35
N ARG A 262 19.74 25.71 17.06
CA ARG A 262 19.22 26.93 16.44
C ARG A 262 18.38 26.56 15.22
N ASP A 263 17.14 27.05 15.19
CA ASP A 263 16.27 26.95 14.02
C ASP A 263 16.75 27.90 12.91
N THR A 264 16.99 27.36 11.73
CA THR A 264 17.46 28.05 10.54
C THR A 264 16.58 27.83 9.30
N SER A 265 15.46 27.11 9.46
CA SER A 265 14.55 26.68 8.38
C SER A 265 14.03 27.81 7.49
N ALA A 266 13.95 29.03 8.01
CA ALA A 266 13.49 30.21 7.27
C ALA A 266 14.61 31.01 6.57
N THR A 267 15.89 30.74 6.88
CA THR A 267 17.00 31.65 6.53
C THR A 267 18.18 30.97 5.84
N GLU A 268 18.36 29.66 6.02
CA GLU A 268 19.51 28.91 5.49
C GLU A 268 19.06 27.80 4.53
N SER A 269 20.01 27.06 3.96
CA SER A 269 19.74 25.89 3.10
C SER A 269 19.61 24.57 3.89
N PHE A 270 19.32 24.66 5.18
CA PHE A 270 19.07 23.56 6.12
C PHE A 270 18.22 24.05 7.30
N ASP A 271 17.54 23.12 7.97
CA ASP A 271 16.50 23.45 8.96
C ASP A 271 17.02 23.73 10.37
N ILE A 272 18.01 22.96 10.85
CA ILE A 272 18.48 23.04 12.23
C ILE A 272 20.02 23.04 12.26
N LEU A 273 20.60 24.02 12.96
CA LEU A 273 22.00 23.97 13.37
C LEU A 273 22.07 23.33 14.77
N ALA A 274 22.67 22.15 14.87
CA ALA A 274 22.85 21.42 16.12
C ALA A 274 24.32 21.45 16.55
N LYS A 275 24.59 21.92 17.78
CA LYS A 275 25.96 22.04 18.32
C LYS A 275 26.12 21.23 19.58
N ARG A 276 27.23 20.49 19.70
CA ARG A 276 27.58 19.76 20.92
C ARG A 276 29.10 19.71 21.06
N ALA A 277 29.63 20.35 22.11
CA ALA A 277 31.07 20.47 22.35
C ALA A 277 31.83 21.02 21.12
N VAL A 278 32.55 20.16 20.39
CA VAL A 278 33.31 20.52 19.17
C VAL A 278 32.60 20.10 17.87
N GLU A 279 31.43 19.49 17.98
CA GLU A 279 30.64 18.99 16.87
C GLU A 279 29.58 20.01 16.47
N GLU A 280 29.51 20.32 15.17
CA GLU A 280 28.48 21.16 14.57
C GLU A 280 27.85 20.39 13.41
N LEU A 281 26.53 20.24 13.45
CA LEU A 281 25.74 19.52 12.44
C LEU A 281 24.70 20.45 11.82
N MET A 282 24.70 20.52 10.50
CA MET A 282 23.66 21.17 9.70
C MET A 282 22.62 20.11 9.31
N VAL A 283 21.44 20.18 9.89
CA VAL A 283 20.42 19.14 9.79
C VAL A 283 19.26 19.61 8.92
N GLU A 284 18.90 18.77 7.95
CA GLU A 284 17.68 18.87 7.15
C GLU A 284 16.59 17.97 7.75
N VAL A 285 15.35 18.44 7.80
CA VAL A 285 14.22 17.71 8.37
C VAL A 285 13.14 17.48 7.32
N LYS A 286 12.78 16.22 7.08
CA LYS A 286 11.70 15.83 6.16
C LYS A 286 10.54 15.20 6.93
N GLY A 287 9.38 15.85 6.90
CA GLY A 287 8.14 15.36 7.51
C GLY A 287 7.23 14.66 6.50
N THR A 288 6.61 13.54 6.89
CA THR A 288 5.62 12.87 6.04
C THR A 288 4.50 12.18 6.83
N THR A 289 3.32 12.13 6.22
CA THR A 289 2.22 11.27 6.67
C THR A 289 2.39 9.82 6.23
N SER A 290 3.34 9.55 5.32
CA SER A 290 3.59 8.22 4.78
C SER A 290 4.08 7.25 5.84
N ASP A 291 3.68 5.99 5.70
CA ASP A 291 4.23 4.89 6.49
C ASP A 291 5.49 4.30 5.82
N LEU A 292 5.81 4.71 4.58
CA LEU A 292 7.02 4.34 3.86
C LEU A 292 7.93 5.56 3.72
N CYS A 293 9.22 5.41 3.96
CA CYS A 293 10.18 6.48 3.68
C CYS A 293 11.44 5.97 2.95
N THR A 294 11.25 5.56 1.70
CA THR A 294 12.34 5.08 0.84
C THR A 294 13.00 6.17 0.00
N SER A 295 12.38 7.35 -0.11
CA SER A 295 12.93 8.49 -0.84
C SER A 295 12.39 9.81 -0.28
N VAL A 296 13.17 10.88 -0.43
CA VAL A 296 12.80 12.25 -0.08
C VAL A 296 13.13 13.17 -1.25
N LEU A 297 12.38 14.26 -1.40
CA LEU A 297 12.73 15.31 -2.34
C LEU A 297 13.64 16.34 -1.65
N MET A 298 14.69 16.76 -2.34
CA MET A 298 15.58 17.82 -1.89
C MET A 298 15.73 18.91 -2.95
N THR A 299 15.91 20.16 -2.53
CA THR A 299 16.27 21.25 -3.44
C THR A 299 17.73 21.15 -3.86
N LYS A 300 18.10 21.88 -4.93
CA LYS A 300 19.49 21.94 -5.38
C LYS A 300 20.44 22.39 -4.26
N ASN A 301 20.04 23.38 -3.47
CA ASN A 301 20.89 23.96 -2.43
C ASN A 301 21.09 22.99 -1.26
N GLU A 302 20.05 22.26 -0.86
CA GLU A 302 20.14 21.17 0.13
C GLU A 302 21.13 20.10 -0.33
N VAL A 303 21.00 19.63 -1.59
CA VAL A 303 21.92 18.63 -2.16
C VAL A 303 23.36 19.15 -2.19
N ASP A 304 23.57 20.39 -2.65
CA ASP A 304 24.89 21.01 -2.72
C ASP A 304 25.51 21.17 -1.31
N LEU A 305 24.70 21.48 -0.29
CA LEU A 305 25.14 21.59 1.10
C LEU A 305 25.63 20.24 1.64
N HIS A 306 24.82 19.18 1.50
CA HIS A 306 25.18 17.83 1.96
C HIS A 306 26.44 17.30 1.29
N ARG A 307 26.63 17.56 0.00
CA ARG A 307 27.85 17.14 -0.72
C ARG A 307 29.09 17.91 -0.29
N LYS A 308 28.97 19.22 -0.02
CA LYS A 308 30.12 20.05 0.37
C LYS A 308 30.55 19.85 1.81
N ASN A 309 29.60 19.54 2.70
CA ASN A 309 29.83 19.46 4.15
C ASN A 309 29.63 18.04 4.69
N LYS A 310 30.06 17.03 3.91
CA LYS A 310 30.02 15.62 4.35
C LYS A 310 30.68 15.44 5.71
N GLY A 311 30.07 14.62 6.56
CA GLY A 311 30.52 14.41 7.95
C GLY A 311 30.09 15.50 8.93
N SER A 312 29.53 16.62 8.46
CA SER A 312 28.99 17.71 9.29
C SER A 312 27.53 18.05 8.94
N THR A 313 26.85 17.20 8.19
CA THR A 313 25.42 17.35 7.87
C THR A 313 24.64 16.14 8.36
N GLY A 314 23.33 16.32 8.56
CA GLY A 314 22.44 15.23 8.95
C GLY A 314 21.09 15.34 8.26
N LEU A 315 20.42 14.22 8.09
CA LEU A 315 19.04 14.14 7.63
C LEU A 315 18.20 13.52 8.73
N ILE A 316 17.14 14.21 9.15
CA ILE A 316 16.12 13.65 10.03
C ILE A 316 14.84 13.49 9.23
N ILE A 317 14.31 12.27 9.23
CA ILE A 317 13.05 11.94 8.61
C ILE A 317 12.05 11.66 9.73
N VAL A 318 10.91 12.35 9.69
CA VAL A 318 9.79 12.10 10.61
C VAL A 318 8.62 11.53 9.83
N SER A 319 8.45 10.21 9.94
CA SER A 319 7.43 9.44 9.23
C SER A 319 6.18 9.21 10.08
N LYS A 320 5.13 8.66 9.48
CA LYS A 320 3.88 8.27 10.16
C LYS A 320 3.20 9.40 10.95
N ILE A 321 3.40 10.65 10.54
CA ILE A 321 2.65 11.78 11.08
C ILE A 321 1.17 11.58 10.74
N ARG A 322 0.28 11.79 11.71
CA ARG A 322 -1.16 11.62 11.54
C ARG A 322 -1.83 12.98 11.44
N LEU A 323 -2.63 13.15 10.39
CA LEU A 323 -3.28 14.40 10.06
C LEU A 323 -4.80 14.27 10.32
N SER A 324 -5.33 15.04 11.26
CA SER A 324 -6.77 15.18 11.47
C SER A 324 -7.29 16.38 10.70
N ARG A 325 -8.48 16.23 10.11
CA ARG A 325 -9.20 17.26 9.32
C ARG A 325 -10.52 17.67 9.96
N ASP A 326 -10.82 17.17 11.16
CA ASP A 326 -12.17 17.20 11.74
C ASP A 326 -12.57 18.58 12.29
N ALA A 327 -11.60 19.45 12.58
CA ALA A 327 -11.80 20.71 13.30
C ALA A 327 -11.63 21.98 12.44
N GLY A 328 -11.77 21.86 11.11
CA GLY A 328 -11.60 22.98 10.18
C GLY A 328 -10.14 23.26 9.82
N GLU A 329 -9.30 23.58 10.81
CA GLU A 329 -7.84 23.64 10.59
C GLU A 329 -7.21 22.26 10.76
N PRO A 330 -6.35 21.83 9.81
CA PRO A 330 -5.70 20.53 9.90
C PRO A 330 -4.72 20.51 11.07
N VAL A 331 -4.67 19.39 11.79
CA VAL A 331 -3.75 19.20 12.92
C VAL A 331 -2.90 17.96 12.67
N ALA A 332 -1.58 18.10 12.80
CA ALA A 332 -0.63 17.01 12.71
C ALA A 332 -0.21 16.53 14.10
N THR A 333 -0.16 15.22 14.31
CA THR A 333 0.22 14.60 15.59
C THR A 333 1.06 13.35 15.38
N GLY A 334 1.80 12.95 16.41
CA GLY A 334 2.65 11.78 16.38
C GLY A 334 3.81 11.91 15.40
N GLY A 335 4.42 10.78 15.07
CA GLY A 335 5.56 10.67 14.18
C GLY A 335 6.63 9.74 14.73
N GLU A 336 7.34 9.05 13.85
CA GLU A 336 8.51 8.23 14.17
C GLU A 336 9.76 8.89 13.56
N VAL A 337 10.76 9.14 14.40
CA VAL A 337 12.01 9.83 14.03
C VAL A 337 13.05 8.82 13.59
N GLU A 338 13.56 8.97 12.37
CA GLU A 338 14.77 8.35 11.86
C GLU A 338 15.83 9.44 11.70
N ALA A 339 16.96 9.31 12.40
CA ALA A 339 18.03 10.30 12.36
C ALA A 339 19.30 9.71 11.74
N LEU A 340 19.64 10.23 10.56
CA LEU A 340 20.88 9.94 9.84
C LEU A 340 21.86 11.08 10.14
N LEU A 341 22.54 11.00 11.30
CA LEU A 341 23.56 11.97 11.67
C LEU A 341 24.85 11.67 10.92
N CYS A 342 25.56 12.70 10.47
CA CYS A 342 26.72 12.58 9.58
C CYS A 342 26.40 11.87 8.25
N TRP A 343 25.17 12.03 7.76
CA TRP A 343 24.67 11.38 6.55
C TRP A 343 25.51 11.74 5.32
N ASP A 344 25.96 10.72 4.58
CA ASP A 344 26.54 10.89 3.25
C ASP A 344 25.47 10.69 2.19
N ILE A 345 25.06 11.79 1.56
CA ILE A 345 24.06 11.80 0.48
C ILE A 345 24.44 10.92 -0.71
N ASP A 346 25.71 10.66 -0.96
CA ASP A 346 26.15 9.82 -2.09
C ASP A 346 26.03 8.31 -1.80
N GLU A 347 25.66 7.91 -0.57
CA GLU A 347 25.20 6.54 -0.29
C GLU A 347 23.81 6.26 -0.86
N TRP A 348 23.06 7.33 -1.20
CA TRP A 348 21.73 7.24 -1.79
C TRP A 348 21.79 7.53 -3.30
N THR A 349 20.80 7.02 -4.04
CA THR A 349 20.68 7.29 -5.47
C THR A 349 19.93 8.61 -5.68
N SER A 350 20.53 9.55 -6.41
CA SER A 350 19.90 10.82 -6.78
C SER A 350 19.37 10.80 -8.23
N GLU A 351 18.07 11.05 -8.41
CA GLU A 351 17.45 11.20 -9.73
C GLU A 351 16.91 12.63 -9.94
N PRO A 352 17.17 13.26 -11.10
CA PRO A 352 16.65 14.60 -11.38
C PRO A 352 15.16 14.56 -11.70
N ILE A 353 14.34 15.22 -10.87
CA ILE A 353 12.87 15.25 -11.02
C ILE A 353 12.37 16.46 -11.82
N ALA A 354 12.98 17.63 -11.62
CA ALA A 354 12.61 18.87 -12.31
C ALA A 354 13.83 19.72 -12.63
N PHE A 355 13.69 20.53 -13.69
CA PHE A 355 14.70 21.48 -14.12
C PHE A 355 14.06 22.84 -14.37
N GLN A 356 14.73 23.90 -13.91
CA GLN A 356 14.44 25.26 -14.36
C GLN A 356 15.26 25.53 -15.64
N VAL A 357 14.58 25.99 -16.70
CA VAL A 357 15.23 26.35 -17.96
C VAL A 357 15.03 27.84 -18.22
N SER A 358 16.14 28.55 -18.43
CA SER A 358 16.15 30.00 -18.69
C SER A 358 16.72 30.30 -20.07
N ARG A 359 16.25 31.37 -20.71
CA ARG A 359 16.85 31.88 -21.94
C ARG A 359 18.24 32.45 -21.61
N LYS A 360 19.21 32.26 -22.52
CA LYS A 360 20.47 33.01 -22.44
C LYS A 360 20.15 34.49 -22.62
N ALA A 361 20.67 35.34 -21.76
CA ALA A 361 20.67 36.78 -22.01
C ALA A 361 21.44 37.00 -23.32
N ASN A 362 20.82 37.66 -24.29
CA ASN A 362 21.50 38.09 -25.51
C ASN A 362 22.56 39.14 -25.18
#